data_AF-A0A178EKC7-F1
#
_entry.id   AF-A0A178EKC7-F1
#
_cell.length_a   1.000
_cell.length_b   1.000
_cell.length_c   1.000
_cell.angle_alpha   90.00
_cell.angle_beta   90.00
_cell.angle_gamma   90.00
#
_symmetry.space_group_name_H-M   'P 1'
#
loop_
_entity.id
_entity.type
_entity.pdbx_description
1 polymer ?
#
loop_
_entity_poly.entity_id
_entity_poly.type
_entity_poly.pdbx_seq_one_letter_code
_entity_poly.pdbx_strand_id
1 'polypeptide(L)'
;MPSLNPFTRKKKNEGILAAALKKQEDDAAHSLWLLQQERERHQKELQFQEQLLRHQEEAREAERIEYGRRLAMEKAAHDRRQQAAADEAAARDAKLREEHAARVAHEKKKAALLQLANREREAAERQAADVKRAREEKHKQARRVTTPEAIQSLREMIRRKYELDMSIWADRKVRRPLRPEIEIKMEQADAAYMEILSVVRSWEEVGVGKGAWQKHEWELVMEVKARCEDDGDKRWWYGNPPWEEN
;
A
#
# COMPACT_ATOMS: atom_id res chain seq x y z
N MET A 1 41.16 -33.32 -151.05
CA MET A 1 40.31 -34.14 -150.17
C MET A 1 41.20 -34.90 -149.19
N PRO A 2 41.56 -34.34 -148.02
CA PRO A 2 42.35 -35.06 -147.02
C PRO A 2 41.43 -35.99 -146.21
N SER A 3 41.64 -37.29 -146.40
CA SER A 3 41.04 -38.40 -145.64
C SER A 3 41.34 -38.25 -144.14
N LEU A 4 40.28 -38.06 -143.35
CA LEU A 4 40.33 -37.90 -141.90
C LEU A 4 40.67 -39.23 -141.21
N ASN A 5 41.85 -39.24 -140.59
CA ASN A 5 42.46 -40.38 -139.92
C ASN A 5 41.57 -40.91 -138.76
N PRO A 6 41.07 -42.16 -138.81
CA PRO A 6 40.08 -42.71 -137.85
C PRO A 6 40.63 -42.92 -136.42
N PHE A 7 41.93 -42.74 -136.19
CA PHE A 7 42.57 -42.86 -134.87
C PHE A 7 42.42 -41.60 -133.97
N THR A 8 41.99 -40.45 -134.52
CA THR A 8 41.80 -39.21 -133.73
C THR A 8 40.38 -39.04 -133.18
N ARG A 9 39.39 -39.81 -133.67
CA ARG A 9 38.00 -39.83 -133.13
C ARG A 9 37.88 -40.54 -131.78
N LYS A 10 38.68 -41.57 -131.54
CA LYS A 10 38.66 -42.34 -130.28
C LYS A 10 39.17 -41.50 -129.10
N LYS A 11 40.29 -40.77 -129.29
CA LYS A 11 40.81 -39.80 -128.31
C LYS A 11 39.86 -38.62 -128.05
N LYS A 12 39.09 -38.18 -129.04
CA LYS A 12 38.11 -37.09 -128.88
C LYS A 12 36.89 -37.54 -128.07
N ASN A 13 36.40 -38.76 -128.30
CA ASN A 13 35.28 -39.32 -127.52
C ASN A 13 35.70 -39.71 -126.09
N GLU A 14 36.93 -40.19 -125.88
CA GLU A 14 37.49 -40.40 -124.54
C GLU A 14 37.67 -39.07 -123.78
N GLY A 15 38.04 -37.98 -124.47
CA GLY A 15 38.08 -36.64 -123.89
C GLY A 15 36.69 -36.06 -123.54
N ILE A 16 35.66 -36.35 -124.35
CA ILE A 16 34.27 -35.93 -124.07
C ILE A 16 33.68 -36.73 -122.90
N LEU A 17 33.95 -38.04 -122.83
CA LEU A 17 33.55 -38.89 -121.70
C LEU A 17 34.27 -38.51 -120.41
N ALA A 18 35.58 -38.22 -120.47
CA ALA A 18 36.35 -37.73 -119.32
C ALA A 18 35.89 -36.34 -118.86
N ALA A 19 35.52 -35.44 -119.79
CA ALA A 19 34.96 -34.13 -119.45
C ALA A 19 33.54 -34.23 -118.86
N ALA A 20 32.72 -35.18 -119.34
CA ALA A 20 31.39 -35.44 -118.79
C ALA A 20 31.47 -36.07 -117.39
N LEU A 21 32.40 -37.02 -117.16
CA LEU A 21 32.68 -37.59 -115.85
C LEU A 21 33.20 -36.53 -114.87
N LYS A 22 34.15 -35.70 -115.30
CA LYS A 22 34.67 -34.61 -114.47
C LYS A 22 33.59 -33.59 -114.12
N LYS A 23 32.71 -33.23 -115.07
CA LYS A 23 31.57 -32.36 -114.80
C LYS A 23 30.58 -33.02 -113.82
N GLN A 24 30.33 -34.32 -113.96
CA GLN A 24 29.48 -35.06 -113.03
C GLN A 24 30.10 -35.13 -111.62
N GLU A 25 31.42 -35.28 -111.52
CA GLU A 25 32.18 -35.21 -110.25
C GLU A 25 32.14 -33.81 -109.65
N ASP A 26 32.31 -32.75 -110.45
CA ASP A 26 32.25 -31.34 -110.02
C ASP A 26 30.81 -30.97 -109.57
N ASP A 27 29.78 -31.41 -110.30
CA ASP A 27 28.36 -31.20 -109.96
C ASP A 27 27.98 -31.98 -108.69
N ALA A 28 28.53 -33.19 -108.50
CA ALA A 28 28.36 -33.98 -107.28
C ALA A 28 29.09 -33.35 -106.09
N ALA A 29 30.31 -32.84 -106.28
CA ALA A 29 31.06 -32.11 -105.26
C ALA A 29 30.36 -30.80 -104.87
N HIS A 30 29.78 -30.08 -105.84
CA HIS A 30 29.00 -28.87 -105.58
C HIS A 30 27.70 -29.18 -104.83
N SER A 31 27.00 -30.26 -105.21
CA SER A 31 25.79 -30.71 -104.52
C SER A 31 26.08 -31.16 -103.08
N LEU A 32 27.19 -31.88 -102.86
CA LEU A 32 27.66 -32.24 -101.52
C LEU A 32 28.03 -31.01 -100.69
N TRP A 33 28.68 -30.02 -101.30
CA TRP A 33 29.01 -28.76 -100.65
C TRP A 33 27.77 -27.96 -100.26
N LEU A 34 26.76 -27.86 -101.14
CA LEU A 34 25.49 -27.20 -100.84
C LEU A 34 24.74 -27.92 -99.72
N LEU A 35 24.67 -29.26 -99.76
CA LEU A 35 24.03 -30.06 -98.72
C LEU A 35 24.77 -29.95 -97.38
N GLN A 36 26.09 -29.85 -97.40
CA GLN A 36 26.88 -29.55 -96.21
C GLN A 36 26.59 -28.14 -95.68
N GLN A 37 26.48 -27.14 -96.55
CA GLN A 37 26.15 -25.77 -96.17
C GLN A 37 24.73 -25.66 -95.59
N GLU A 38 23.75 -26.39 -96.14
CA GLU A 38 22.39 -26.49 -95.61
C GLU A 38 22.37 -27.17 -94.24
N ARG A 39 23.14 -28.26 -94.06
CA ARG A 39 23.30 -28.90 -92.76
C ARG A 39 23.91 -27.95 -91.73
N GLU A 40 24.93 -27.18 -92.09
CA GLU A 40 25.53 -26.19 -91.19
C GLU A 40 24.56 -25.06 -90.85
N ARG A 41 23.78 -24.55 -91.81
CA ARG A 41 22.73 -23.55 -91.55
C ARG A 41 21.66 -24.10 -90.64
N HIS A 42 21.21 -25.32 -90.88
CA HIS A 42 20.21 -25.98 -90.05
C HIS A 42 20.74 -26.25 -88.64
N GLN A 43 22.01 -26.67 -88.49
CA GLN A 43 22.64 -26.82 -87.18
C GLN A 43 22.75 -25.48 -86.44
N LYS A 44 23.15 -24.40 -87.13
CA LYS A 44 23.18 -23.06 -86.53
C LYS A 44 21.80 -22.57 -86.12
N GLU A 45 20.78 -22.83 -86.94
CA GLU A 45 19.39 -22.49 -86.64
C GLU A 45 18.91 -23.26 -85.39
N LEU A 46 19.18 -24.56 -85.30
CA LEU A 46 18.85 -25.37 -84.12
C LEU A 46 19.58 -24.85 -82.87
N GLN A 47 20.88 -24.54 -82.97
CA GLN A 47 21.64 -23.98 -81.87
C GLN A 47 21.07 -22.62 -81.42
N PHE A 48 20.66 -21.77 -82.37
CA PHE A 48 20.05 -20.49 -82.07
C PHE A 48 18.69 -20.66 -81.38
N GLN A 49 17.85 -21.59 -81.86
CA GLN A 49 16.58 -21.92 -81.23
C GLN A 49 16.75 -22.49 -79.81
N GLU A 50 17.72 -23.38 -79.61
CA GLU A 50 18.06 -23.89 -78.28
C GLU A 50 18.54 -22.78 -77.34
N GLN A 51 19.39 -21.85 -77.81
CA GLN A 51 19.83 -20.70 -77.01
C GLN A 51 18.66 -19.80 -76.63
N LEU A 52 17.74 -19.55 -77.57
CA LEU A 52 16.55 -18.74 -77.31
C LEU A 52 15.64 -19.37 -76.26
N LEU A 53 15.43 -20.70 -76.33
CA LEU A 53 14.64 -21.42 -75.34
C LEU A 53 15.30 -21.38 -73.96
N ARG A 54 16.62 -21.59 -73.88
CA ARG A 54 17.36 -21.46 -72.61
C ARG A 54 17.19 -20.08 -71.99
N HIS A 55 17.35 -19.02 -72.78
CA HIS A 55 17.12 -17.66 -72.28
C HIS A 55 15.68 -17.40 -71.84
N GLN A 56 14.69 -17.97 -72.52
CA GLN A 56 13.29 -17.88 -72.10
C GLN A 56 13.03 -18.65 -70.78
N GLU A 57 13.64 -19.82 -70.61
CA GLU A 57 13.55 -20.60 -69.38
C GLU A 57 14.24 -19.89 -68.22
N GLU A 58 15.45 -19.38 -68.42
CA GLU A 58 16.19 -18.56 -67.45
C GLU A 58 15.38 -17.32 -67.04
N ALA A 59 14.77 -16.62 -68.00
CA ALA A 59 13.93 -15.46 -67.72
C ALA A 59 12.70 -15.84 -66.87
N ARG A 60 12.01 -16.94 -67.21
CA ARG A 60 10.86 -17.44 -66.43
C ARG A 60 11.27 -17.89 -65.03
N GLU A 61 12.44 -18.51 -64.89
CA GLU A 61 12.96 -18.91 -63.58
C GLU A 61 13.33 -17.69 -62.73
N ALA A 62 13.98 -16.69 -63.31
CA ALA A 62 14.27 -15.42 -62.66
C ALA A 62 12.98 -14.72 -62.18
N GLU A 63 11.96 -14.64 -63.02
CA GLU A 63 10.65 -14.08 -62.65
C GLU A 63 9.99 -14.85 -61.49
N ARG A 64 10.06 -16.19 -61.48
CA ARG A 64 9.54 -17.01 -60.38
C ARG A 64 10.29 -16.75 -59.08
N ILE A 65 11.62 -16.63 -59.14
CA ILE A 65 12.45 -16.32 -57.97
C ILE A 65 12.14 -14.92 -57.44
N GLU A 66 12.04 -13.92 -58.32
CA GLU A 66 11.67 -12.56 -57.93
C GLU A 66 10.28 -12.48 -57.33
N TYR A 67 9.30 -13.15 -57.94
CA TYR A 67 7.94 -13.24 -57.42
C TYR A 67 7.92 -13.89 -56.02
N GLY A 68 8.65 -14.99 -55.84
CA GLY A 68 8.80 -15.65 -54.55
C GLY A 68 9.43 -14.74 -53.49
N ARG A 69 10.45 -13.96 -53.86
CA ARG A 69 11.06 -12.96 -52.97
C ARG A 69 10.09 -11.85 -52.58
N ARG A 70 9.31 -11.31 -53.54
CA ARG A 70 8.30 -10.28 -53.27
C ARG A 70 7.22 -10.80 -52.31
N LEU A 71 6.70 -11.99 -52.55
CA LEU A 71 5.70 -12.61 -51.69
C LEU A 71 6.25 -12.87 -50.29
N ALA A 72 7.50 -13.33 -50.17
CA ALA A 72 8.16 -13.52 -48.88
C ALA A 72 8.35 -12.20 -48.12
N MET A 73 8.76 -11.13 -48.82
CA MET A 73 8.89 -9.79 -48.23
C MET A 73 7.54 -9.23 -47.77
N GLU A 74 6.48 -9.39 -48.58
CA GLU A 74 5.13 -8.94 -48.22
C GLU A 74 4.59 -9.70 -47.00
N LYS A 75 4.76 -11.02 -46.96
CA LYS A 75 4.40 -11.83 -45.81
C LYS A 75 5.16 -11.42 -44.56
N ALA A 76 6.48 -11.24 -44.65
CA ALA A 76 7.29 -10.78 -43.53
C ALA A 76 6.88 -9.36 -43.05
N ALA A 77 6.50 -8.47 -43.97
CA ALA A 77 6.01 -7.14 -43.63
C ALA A 77 4.65 -7.19 -42.92
N HIS A 78 3.75 -8.07 -43.38
CA HIS A 78 2.46 -8.30 -42.75
C HIS A 78 2.62 -8.87 -41.34
N ASP A 79 3.46 -9.90 -41.16
CA ASP A 79 3.72 -10.52 -39.85
C ASP A 79 4.33 -9.51 -38.87
N ARG A 80 5.26 -8.66 -39.32
CA ARG A 80 5.81 -7.56 -38.50
C ARG A 80 4.74 -6.55 -38.08
N ARG A 81 3.80 -6.21 -38.97
CA ARG A 81 2.68 -5.30 -38.62
C ARG A 81 1.76 -5.93 -37.60
N GLN A 82 1.45 -7.22 -37.74
CA GLN A 82 0.63 -7.94 -36.76
C GLN A 82 1.32 -8.01 -35.40
N GLN A 83 2.62 -8.31 -35.39
CA GLN A 83 3.40 -8.35 -34.16
C GLN A 83 3.46 -6.97 -33.50
N ALA A 84 3.74 -5.91 -34.25
CA ALA A 84 3.74 -4.54 -33.73
C ALA A 84 2.36 -4.15 -33.16
N ALA A 85 1.26 -4.50 -33.84
CA ALA A 85 -0.08 -4.25 -33.34
C ALA A 85 -0.41 -5.02 -32.05
N ALA A 86 0.05 -6.27 -31.95
CA ALA A 86 -0.10 -7.09 -30.73
C ALA A 86 0.72 -6.52 -29.57
N ASP A 87 1.96 -6.09 -29.82
CA ASP A 87 2.83 -5.46 -28.83
C ASP A 87 2.25 -4.13 -28.34
N GLU A 88 1.71 -3.30 -29.25
CA GLU A 88 1.00 -2.07 -28.89
C GLU A 88 -0.26 -2.34 -28.04
N ALA A 89 -1.04 -3.35 -28.38
CA ALA A 89 -2.21 -3.75 -27.61
C ALA A 89 -1.82 -4.21 -26.20
N ALA A 90 -0.78 -5.05 -26.10
CA ALA A 90 -0.24 -5.51 -24.82
C ALA A 90 0.29 -4.36 -23.95
N ALA A 91 0.96 -3.37 -24.56
CA ALA A 91 1.45 -2.18 -23.87
C ALA A 91 0.30 -1.30 -23.34
N ARG A 92 -0.78 -1.14 -24.12
CA ARG A 92 -1.98 -0.40 -23.68
C ARG A 92 -2.67 -1.10 -22.52
N ASP A 93 -2.83 -2.43 -22.59
CA ASP A 93 -3.42 -3.22 -21.51
C ASP A 93 -2.58 -3.17 -20.23
N ALA A 94 -1.25 -3.23 -20.36
CA ALA A 94 -0.33 -3.09 -19.22
C ALA A 94 -0.50 -1.73 -18.53
N LYS A 95 -0.58 -0.64 -19.32
CA LYS A 95 -0.80 0.72 -18.80
C LYS A 95 -2.15 0.86 -18.10
N LEU A 96 -3.23 0.32 -18.68
CA LEU A 96 -4.56 0.34 -18.05
C LEU A 96 -4.58 -0.42 -16.71
N ARG A 97 -3.88 -1.55 -16.63
CA ARG A 97 -3.74 -2.32 -15.38
C ARG A 97 -2.96 -1.55 -14.33
N GLU A 98 -1.88 -0.87 -14.72
CA GLU A 98 -1.10 -0.03 -13.82
C GLU A 98 -1.92 1.15 -13.30
N GLU A 99 -2.64 1.86 -14.17
CA GLU A 99 -3.53 2.96 -13.79
C GLU A 99 -4.64 2.49 -12.84
N HIS A 100 -5.26 1.34 -13.12
CA HIS A 100 -6.26 0.75 -12.25
C HIS A 100 -5.67 0.37 -10.89
N ALA A 101 -4.50 -0.28 -10.86
CA ALA A 101 -3.81 -0.63 -9.62
C ALA A 101 -3.47 0.62 -8.80
N ALA A 102 -3.02 1.70 -9.43
CA ALA A 102 -2.75 2.97 -8.78
C ALA A 102 -4.02 3.60 -8.17
N ARG A 103 -5.15 3.57 -8.88
CA ARG A 103 -6.45 4.04 -8.36
C ARG A 103 -6.89 3.25 -7.14
N VAL A 104 -6.84 1.92 -7.21
CA VAL A 104 -7.19 1.05 -6.09
C VAL A 104 -6.27 1.28 -4.90
N ALA A 105 -4.97 1.46 -5.11
CA ALA A 105 -4.01 1.77 -4.05
C ALA A 105 -4.31 3.12 -3.39
N HIS A 106 -4.64 4.15 -4.18
CA HIS A 106 -5.01 5.46 -3.69
C HIS A 106 -6.31 5.42 -2.85
N GLU A 107 -7.34 4.70 -3.32
CA GLU A 107 -8.59 4.51 -2.59
C GLU A 107 -8.37 3.77 -1.26
N LYS A 108 -7.57 2.70 -1.26
CA LYS A 108 -7.18 1.98 -0.04
C LYS A 108 -6.47 2.90 0.96
N LYS A 109 -5.54 3.73 0.49
CA LYS A 109 -4.83 4.70 1.35
C LYS A 109 -5.80 5.73 1.94
N LYS A 110 -6.73 6.26 1.13
CA LYS A 110 -7.76 7.19 1.60
C LYS A 110 -8.68 6.55 2.64
N ALA A 111 -9.11 5.31 2.42
CA ALA A 111 -9.93 4.56 3.36
C ALA A 111 -9.19 4.31 4.69
N ALA A 112 -7.90 3.96 4.64
CA ALA A 112 -7.08 3.76 5.83
C ALA A 112 -6.92 5.06 6.65
N LEU A 113 -6.70 6.19 5.99
CA LEU A 113 -6.62 7.50 6.66
C LEU A 113 -7.95 7.88 7.33
N LEU A 114 -9.09 7.63 6.67
CA LEU A 114 -10.40 7.89 7.25
C LEU A 114 -10.65 7.01 8.48
N GLN A 115 -10.26 5.72 8.43
CA GLN A 115 -10.39 4.83 9.58
C GLN A 115 -9.53 5.28 10.76
N LEU A 116 -8.31 5.76 10.51
CA LEU A 116 -7.44 6.30 11.56
C LEU A 116 -8.07 7.54 12.22
N ALA A 117 -8.55 8.49 11.41
CA ALA A 117 -9.19 9.70 11.90
C ALA A 117 -10.45 9.39 12.75
N ASN A 118 -11.25 8.40 12.33
CA ASN A 118 -12.41 7.95 13.10
C ASN A 118 -12.00 7.33 14.45
N ARG A 119 -10.94 6.51 14.49
CA ARG A 119 -10.42 5.94 15.74
C ARG A 119 -9.92 7.01 16.70
N GLU A 120 -9.22 8.02 16.19
CA GLU A 120 -8.75 9.15 17.00
C GLU A 120 -9.92 9.93 17.58
N ARG A 121 -10.96 10.19 16.78
CA ARG A 121 -12.19 10.85 17.25
C ARG A 121 -12.90 10.03 18.32
N GLU A 122 -13.09 8.73 18.11
CA GLU A 122 -13.71 7.84 19.10
C GLU A 122 -12.89 7.79 20.41
N ALA A 123 -11.56 7.76 20.32
CA ALA A 123 -10.69 7.79 21.48
C ALA A 123 -10.81 9.12 22.25
N ALA A 124 -10.85 10.25 21.53
CA ALA A 124 -11.04 11.57 22.13
C ALA A 124 -12.41 11.70 22.79
N GLU A 125 -13.47 11.18 22.16
CA GLU A 125 -14.83 11.17 22.72
C GLU A 125 -14.91 10.31 24.00
N ARG A 126 -14.24 9.14 24.02
CA ARG A 126 -14.12 8.31 25.23
C ARG A 126 -13.38 9.02 26.35
N GLN A 127 -12.22 9.61 26.05
CA GLN A 127 -11.46 10.40 27.03
C GLN A 127 -12.27 11.57 27.59
N ALA A 128 -13.00 12.30 26.74
CA ALA A 128 -13.87 13.38 27.17
C ALA A 128 -15.03 12.88 28.07
N ALA A 129 -15.61 11.72 27.74
CA ALA A 129 -16.65 11.08 28.56
C ALA A 129 -16.11 10.65 29.94
N ASP A 130 -14.90 10.08 29.99
CA ASP A 130 -14.26 9.67 31.24
C ASP A 130 -13.92 10.87 32.13
N VAL A 131 -13.39 11.95 31.56
CA VAL A 131 -13.14 13.20 32.28
C VAL A 131 -14.45 13.79 32.82
N LYS A 132 -15.54 13.75 32.04
CA LYS A 132 -16.86 14.20 32.48
C LYS A 132 -17.38 13.35 33.64
N ARG A 133 -17.31 12.02 33.54
CA ARG A 133 -17.71 11.09 34.63
C ARG A 133 -16.89 11.33 35.90
N ALA A 134 -15.57 11.48 35.78
CA ALA A 134 -14.70 11.77 36.92
C ALA A 134 -15.06 13.10 37.60
N ARG A 135 -15.40 14.14 36.82
CA ARG A 135 -15.90 15.42 37.36
C ARG A 135 -17.24 15.27 38.07
N GLU A 136 -18.17 14.52 37.48
CA GLU A 136 -19.48 14.24 38.08
C GLU A 136 -19.37 13.43 39.37
N GLU A 137 -18.50 12.42 39.41
CA GLU A 137 -18.22 11.62 40.61
C GLU A 137 -17.59 12.48 41.70
N LYS A 138 -16.59 13.28 41.36
CA LYS A 138 -16.00 14.25 42.30
C LYS A 138 -17.04 15.22 42.86
N HIS A 139 -17.96 15.69 42.02
CA HIS A 139 -19.06 16.56 42.44
C HIS A 139 -20.14 15.83 43.25
N LYS A 140 -20.38 14.53 43.02
CA LYS A 140 -21.25 13.71 43.87
C LYS A 140 -20.63 13.46 45.24
N GLN A 141 -19.33 13.15 45.28
CA GLN A 141 -18.58 12.95 46.52
C GLN A 141 -18.54 14.24 47.34
N ALA A 142 -18.26 15.36 46.69
CA ALA A 142 -18.39 16.71 47.23
C ALA A 142 -19.72 16.92 47.97
N ARG A 143 -20.83 16.64 47.30
CA ARG A 143 -22.18 16.80 47.86
C ARG A 143 -22.46 15.90 49.06
N ARG A 144 -21.88 14.69 49.13
CA ARG A 144 -22.10 13.75 50.24
C ARG A 144 -21.54 14.27 51.57
N VAL A 145 -20.45 15.03 51.52
CA VAL A 145 -19.79 15.56 52.72
C VAL A 145 -20.48 16.83 53.23
N THR A 146 -21.27 17.49 52.38
CA THR A 146 -21.99 18.72 52.70
C THR A 146 -23.50 18.53 52.89
N THR A 147 -24.00 17.28 52.99
CA THR A 147 -25.44 17.08 53.26
C THR A 147 -25.78 17.45 54.71
N PRO A 148 -27.04 17.85 54.98
CA PRO A 148 -27.49 18.12 56.35
C PRO A 148 -27.22 16.96 57.32
N GLU A 149 -27.35 15.71 56.85
CA GLU A 149 -27.08 14.52 57.64
C GLU A 149 -25.59 14.38 57.99
N ALA A 150 -24.69 14.73 57.07
CA ALA A 150 -23.25 14.74 57.33
C ALA A 150 -22.88 15.80 58.38
N ILE A 151 -23.48 16.99 58.30
CA ILE A 151 -23.31 18.06 59.29
C ILE A 151 -23.89 17.63 60.66
N GLN A 152 -25.05 16.96 60.67
CA GLN A 152 -25.63 16.42 61.89
C GLN A 152 -24.75 15.34 62.52
N SER A 153 -24.22 14.42 61.71
CA SER A 153 -23.27 13.40 62.17
C SER A 153 -22.02 14.02 62.79
N LEU A 154 -21.45 15.06 62.16
CA LEU A 154 -20.33 15.82 62.73
C LEU A 154 -20.69 16.46 64.07
N ARG A 155 -21.90 17.03 64.19
CA ARG A 155 -22.38 17.60 65.45
C ARG A 155 -22.44 16.55 66.56
N GLU A 156 -22.92 15.34 66.26
CA GLU A 156 -22.96 14.25 67.25
C GLU A 156 -21.55 13.75 67.61
N MET A 157 -20.61 13.69 66.66
CA MET A 157 -19.20 13.38 66.95
C MET A 157 -18.58 14.41 67.90
N ILE A 158 -18.81 15.70 67.66
CA ILE A 158 -18.32 16.80 68.52
C ILE A 158 -18.91 16.67 69.94
N ARG A 159 -20.22 16.38 70.07
CA ARG A 159 -20.84 16.17 71.39
C ARG A 159 -20.24 14.99 72.12
N ARG A 160 -20.12 13.85 71.45
CA ARG A 160 -19.52 12.64 72.03
C ARG A 160 -18.08 12.89 72.50
N LYS A 161 -17.29 13.61 71.70
CA LYS A 161 -15.92 14.00 72.07
C LYS A 161 -15.91 14.86 73.33
N TYR A 162 -16.81 15.85 73.42
CA TYR A 162 -16.94 16.69 74.61
C TYR A 162 -17.42 15.92 75.85
N GLU A 163 -18.36 14.98 75.69
CA GLU A 163 -18.81 14.11 76.79
C GLU A 163 -17.66 13.25 77.33
N LEU A 164 -16.83 12.70 76.44
CA LEU A 164 -15.62 11.96 76.82
C LEU A 164 -14.62 12.87 77.54
N ASP A 165 -14.33 14.06 77.00
CA ASP A 165 -13.43 15.03 77.64
C ASP A 165 -13.90 15.38 79.05
N MET A 166 -15.20 15.66 79.22
CA MET A 166 -15.79 15.99 80.52
C MET A 166 -15.69 14.81 81.49
N SER A 167 -15.90 13.58 81.03
CA SER A 167 -15.71 12.39 81.86
C SER A 167 -14.25 12.19 82.27
N ILE A 168 -13.31 12.32 81.32
CA ILE A 168 -11.87 12.21 81.58
C ILE A 168 -11.44 13.27 82.59
N TRP A 169 -11.93 14.51 82.43
CA TRP A 169 -11.62 15.63 83.32
C TRP A 169 -12.20 15.48 84.73
N ALA A 170 -13.42 14.94 84.84
CA ALA A 170 -14.04 14.61 86.13
C ALA A 170 -13.20 13.57 86.89
N ASP A 171 -12.64 12.60 86.16
CA ASP A 171 -11.84 11.50 86.69
C ASP A 171 -10.34 11.85 86.87
N ARG A 172 -9.92 13.11 86.73
CA ARG A 172 -8.49 13.50 86.77
C ARG A 172 -7.72 13.14 88.05
N LYS A 173 -8.42 12.96 89.17
CA LYS A 173 -7.82 12.61 90.48
C LYS A 173 -7.97 11.12 90.82
N VAL A 174 -8.17 10.26 89.83
CA VAL A 174 -8.33 8.82 90.02
C VAL A 174 -7.08 8.17 90.63
N ARG A 175 -7.27 7.10 91.41
CA ARG A 175 -6.17 6.26 91.89
C ARG A 175 -5.52 5.51 90.72
N ARG A 176 -4.20 5.29 90.79
CA ARG A 176 -3.40 4.58 89.78
C ARG A 176 -4.05 3.30 89.21
N PRO A 177 -4.64 2.40 90.00
CA PRO A 177 -5.22 1.16 89.48
C PRO A 177 -6.41 1.35 88.52
N LEU A 178 -7.11 2.49 88.59
CA LEU A 178 -8.29 2.78 87.77
C LEU A 178 -7.95 3.60 86.51
N ARG A 179 -6.69 4.02 86.35
CA ARG A 179 -6.23 4.79 85.17
C ARG A 179 -6.46 4.07 83.83
N PRO A 180 -6.31 2.74 83.70
CA PRO A 180 -6.54 2.06 82.42
C PRO A 180 -7.94 2.28 81.83
N GLU A 181 -8.97 2.41 82.68
CA GLU A 181 -10.33 2.69 82.21
C GLU A 181 -10.46 4.09 81.61
N ILE A 182 -9.71 5.05 82.14
CA ILE A 182 -9.69 6.44 81.64
C ILE A 182 -8.82 6.54 80.39
N GLU A 183 -7.73 5.79 80.31
CA GLU A 183 -6.91 5.68 79.08
C GLU A 183 -7.75 5.18 77.89
N ILE A 184 -8.67 4.23 78.09
CA ILE A 184 -9.61 3.82 77.03
C ILE A 184 -10.52 4.98 76.60
N LYS A 185 -11.04 5.77 77.56
CA LYS A 185 -11.85 6.96 77.23
C LYS A 185 -11.03 8.01 76.48
N MET A 186 -9.77 8.19 76.85
CA MET A 186 -8.82 9.09 76.19
C MET A 186 -8.58 8.67 74.73
N GLU A 187 -8.29 7.39 74.49
CA GLU A 187 -8.13 6.85 73.15
C GLU A 187 -9.39 7.06 72.29
N GLN A 188 -10.58 6.83 72.87
CA GLN A 188 -11.84 7.08 72.18
C GLN A 188 -12.06 8.58 71.86
N ALA A 189 -11.69 9.47 72.77
CA ALA A 189 -11.80 10.92 72.56
C ALA A 189 -10.85 11.40 71.46
N ASP A 190 -9.62 10.86 71.46
CA ASP A 190 -8.59 11.16 70.47
C ASP A 190 -8.98 10.63 69.08
N ALA A 191 -9.52 9.42 69.01
CA ALA A 191 -10.06 8.85 67.78
C ALA A 191 -11.22 9.71 67.23
N ALA A 192 -12.18 10.09 68.07
CA ALA A 192 -13.28 10.96 67.68
C ALA A 192 -12.78 12.33 67.19
N TYR A 193 -11.75 12.88 67.83
CA TYR A 193 -11.12 14.13 67.41
C TYR A 193 -10.46 14.02 66.03
N MET A 194 -9.73 12.93 65.76
CA MET A 194 -9.12 12.68 64.46
C MET A 194 -10.17 12.52 63.35
N GLU A 195 -11.30 11.87 63.63
CA GLU A 195 -12.42 11.78 62.69
C GLU A 195 -13.04 13.16 62.41
N ILE A 196 -13.26 13.97 63.44
CA ILE A 196 -13.76 15.36 63.29
C ILE A 196 -12.81 16.16 62.40
N LEU A 197 -11.49 16.13 62.65
CA LEU A 197 -10.50 16.83 61.84
C LEU A 197 -10.50 16.34 60.39
N SER A 198 -10.63 15.03 60.18
CA SER A 198 -10.70 14.45 58.83
C SER A 198 -11.89 14.99 58.04
N VAL A 199 -13.09 14.98 58.65
CA VAL A 199 -14.30 15.53 58.02
C VAL A 199 -14.14 17.03 57.72
N VAL A 200 -13.66 17.80 58.68
CA VAL A 200 -13.53 19.25 58.54
C VAL A 200 -12.48 19.63 57.50
N ARG A 201 -11.35 18.91 57.42
CA ARG A 201 -10.33 19.09 56.37
C ARG A 201 -10.87 18.74 54.99
N SER A 202 -11.69 17.70 54.90
CA SER A 202 -12.30 17.32 53.61
C SER A 202 -13.19 18.43 53.04
N TRP A 203 -13.74 19.34 53.86
CA TRP A 203 -14.51 20.48 53.37
C TRP A 203 -13.70 21.46 52.49
N GLU A 204 -12.38 21.61 52.69
CA GLU A 204 -11.51 22.40 51.82
C GLU A 204 -11.32 21.78 50.45
N GLU A 205 -11.26 20.46 50.39
CA GLU A 205 -11.27 19.74 49.13
C GLU A 205 -12.56 20.00 48.35
N VAL A 206 -13.62 20.49 49.00
CA VAL A 206 -14.91 20.83 48.40
C VAL A 206 -15.24 22.32 48.42
N GLY A 207 -14.31 23.21 48.75
CA GLY A 207 -14.57 24.63 49.05
C GLY A 207 -15.32 25.44 47.97
N VAL A 208 -15.52 26.74 48.21
CA VAL A 208 -16.40 27.65 47.40
C VAL A 208 -16.30 27.44 45.88
N GLY A 209 -15.09 27.27 45.35
CA GLY A 209 -14.86 27.08 43.91
C GLY A 209 -15.49 25.83 43.29
N LYS A 210 -15.95 24.87 44.11
CA LYS A 210 -16.62 23.63 43.67
C LYS A 210 -18.13 23.64 43.92
N GLY A 211 -18.66 24.76 44.42
CA GLY A 211 -20.10 25.01 44.56
C GLY A 211 -20.80 24.23 45.68
N ALA A 212 -20.06 23.65 46.62
CA ALA A 212 -20.66 22.93 47.75
C ALA A 212 -21.05 23.85 48.92
N TRP A 213 -20.51 25.07 48.96
CA TRP A 213 -20.78 26.08 49.98
C TRP A 213 -21.00 27.43 49.31
N GLN A 214 -21.99 28.19 49.79
CA GLN A 214 -22.09 29.61 49.47
C GLN A 214 -20.95 30.39 50.15
N LYS A 215 -20.63 31.58 49.64
CA LYS A 215 -19.51 32.38 50.15
C LYS A 215 -19.60 32.62 51.68
N HIS A 216 -20.78 32.97 52.18
CA HIS A 216 -20.99 33.23 53.61
C HIS A 216 -20.96 31.95 54.46
N GLU A 217 -21.48 30.83 53.95
CA GLU A 217 -21.40 29.53 54.63
C GLU A 217 -19.95 29.05 54.72
N TRP A 218 -19.16 29.33 53.69
CA TRP A 218 -17.74 29.00 53.66
C TRP A 218 -16.94 29.76 54.71
N GLU A 219 -17.25 31.03 54.96
CA GLU A 219 -16.63 31.81 56.03
C GLU A 219 -16.88 31.13 57.40
N LEU A 220 -18.11 30.66 57.65
CA LEU A 220 -18.44 29.89 58.86
C LEU A 220 -17.73 28.54 58.92
N VAL A 221 -17.66 27.81 57.80
CA VAL A 221 -16.94 26.53 57.70
C VAL A 221 -15.46 26.71 58.02
N MET A 222 -14.84 27.77 57.47
CA MET A 222 -13.45 28.11 57.76
C MET A 222 -13.25 28.53 59.20
N GLU A 223 -14.22 29.21 59.81
CA GLU A 223 -14.18 29.53 61.25
C GLU A 223 -14.27 28.25 62.10
N VAL A 224 -15.18 27.33 61.78
CA VAL A 224 -15.28 26.03 62.47
C VAL A 224 -13.99 25.24 62.31
N LYS A 225 -13.43 25.22 61.09
CA LYS A 225 -12.14 24.59 60.82
C LYS A 225 -11.02 25.21 61.64
N ALA A 226 -10.89 26.53 61.58
CA ALA A 226 -9.89 27.26 62.36
C ALA A 226 -10.05 26.90 63.84
N ARG A 227 -11.26 26.99 64.40
CA ARG A 227 -11.49 26.57 65.79
C ARG A 227 -11.12 25.12 66.04
N CYS A 228 -11.41 24.21 65.13
CA CYS A 228 -11.05 22.79 65.24
C CYS A 228 -9.54 22.55 65.22
N GLU A 229 -8.78 23.28 64.40
CA GLU A 229 -7.35 23.12 64.23
C GLU A 229 -6.49 24.04 65.10
N ASP A 230 -7.05 25.13 65.63
CA ASP A 230 -6.32 26.08 66.45
C ASP A 230 -5.94 25.40 67.78
N ASP A 231 -4.63 25.21 67.94
CA ASP A 231 -3.97 24.38 68.95
C ASP A 231 -4.13 24.89 70.39
N GLY A 232 -4.96 25.91 70.63
CA GLY A 232 -4.92 26.75 71.82
C GLY A 232 -5.27 26.10 73.16
N ASP A 233 -5.92 24.92 73.20
CA ASP A 233 -6.15 24.16 74.45
C ASP A 233 -6.74 22.75 74.20
N LYS A 234 -6.71 22.27 72.95
CA LYS A 234 -7.40 21.05 72.55
C LYS A 234 -6.51 19.85 72.80
N ARG A 235 -6.52 19.40 74.06
CA ARG A 235 -5.73 18.27 74.53
C ARG A 235 -5.97 17.05 73.68
N TRP A 236 -4.93 16.66 72.97
CA TRP A 236 -4.73 15.29 72.57
C TRP A 236 -4.34 14.52 73.83
N TRP A 237 -5.21 13.63 74.30
CA TRP A 237 -5.07 13.03 75.62
C TRP A 237 -3.90 12.06 75.70
N TYR A 238 -3.60 11.33 74.64
CA TYR A 238 -2.50 10.37 74.55
C TYR A 238 -1.14 10.92 75.02
N GLY A 239 -0.86 12.21 74.80
CA GLY A 239 0.39 12.86 75.20
C GLY A 239 0.30 13.77 76.43
N ASN A 240 -0.91 14.06 76.92
CA ASN A 240 -1.15 15.01 78.00
C ASN A 240 -2.27 14.48 78.93
N PRO A 241 -2.01 13.41 79.68
CA PRO A 241 -3.03 12.84 80.56
C PRO A 241 -3.41 13.81 81.68
N PRO A 242 -4.67 13.77 82.17
CA PRO A 242 -5.19 14.76 83.11
C PRO A 242 -4.58 14.69 84.52
N TRP A 243 -3.81 13.65 84.84
CA TRP A 243 -3.12 13.48 86.13
C TRP A 243 -1.66 13.97 86.13
N GLU A 244 -1.15 14.50 85.02
CA GLU A 244 0.17 15.12 84.94
C GLU A 244 0.15 16.63 85.18
N GLU A 245 -1.03 17.27 85.13
CA GLU A 245 -1.22 18.66 85.51
C GLU A 245 -1.18 18.81 87.05
N ASN A 246 -0.02 19.22 87.57
CA ASN A 246 0.18 19.67 88.95
C ASN A 246 0.24 21.19 89.02
#